data_AF-A0A3D4EJW1-F1
#
_entry.id   AF-A0A3D4EJW1-F1
#
_cell.length_a   1.000
_cell.length_b   1.000
_cell.length_c   1.000
_cell.angle_alpha   90.00
_cell.angle_beta   90.00
_cell.angle_gamma   90.00
#
_symmetry.space_group_name_H-M   'P 1'
#
loop_
_entity.id
_entity.type
_entity.pdbx_description
1 polymer ?
#
loop_
_entity_poly.entity_id
_entity_poly.type
_entity_poly.pdbx_seq_one_letter_code
_entity_poly.pdbx_strand_id
1 'polypeptide(L)' 'MSSRAAIRYAKAILDQAKEKGTEEVVFGNMKSIDATLNASKELRSVLKSPVIKPEDKRASLKAVFADYDPST' A
#
# COMPACT_ATOMS: atom_id res chain seq x y z
N MET A 1 -6.16 2.43 -15.24
CA MET A 1 -6.37 0.99 -15.50
C MET A 1 -5.84 0.23 -14.29
N SER A 2 -6.73 -0.31 -13.44
CA SER A 2 -6.30 -1.22 -12.36
C SER A 2 -5.80 -2.52 -13.00
N SER A 3 -4.65 -3.04 -12.55
CA SER A 3 -4.12 -4.28 -13.11
C SER A 3 -4.86 -5.47 -12.50
N ARG A 4 -5.06 -6.55 -13.26
CA ARG A 4 -5.61 -7.82 -12.75
C ARG A 4 -4.83 -8.32 -11.52
N ALA A 5 -3.54 -8.04 -11.46
CA ALA A 5 -2.71 -8.34 -10.29
C ALA A 5 -3.14 -7.53 -9.06
N ALA A 6 -3.42 -6.23 -9.20
CA ALA A 6 -3.90 -5.40 -8.10
C ALA A 6 -5.21 -5.92 -7.50
N ILE A 7 -6.19 -6.29 -8.34
CA ILE A 7 -7.47 -6.88 -7.86
C ILE A 7 -7.22 -8.20 -7.12
N ARG A 8 -6.34 -9.05 -7.64
CA ARG A 8 -5.99 -10.33 -7.00
C ARG A 8 -5.35 -10.13 -5.63
N TYR A 9 -4.41 -9.19 -5.50
CA TYR A 9 -3.77 -8.89 -4.21
C TYR A 9 -4.73 -8.25 -3.21
N ALA A 10 -5.56 -7.30 -3.67
CA ALA A 10 -6.58 -6.70 -2.82
C ALA A 10 -7.55 -7.75 -2.25
N LYS A 11 -7.97 -8.71 -3.08
CA LYS A 11 -8.82 -9.82 -2.62
C LYS A 11 -8.12 -10.70 -1.59
N ALA A 12 -6.86 -11.08 -1.84
CA ALA A 12 -6.09 -11.90 -0.90
C ALA A 12 -5.91 -11.21 0.47
N ILE A 13 -5.63 -9.91 0.48
CA ILE A 13 -5.51 -9.11 1.71
C ILE A 13 -6.86 -9.07 2.44
N LEU A 14 -7.97 -8.83 1.72
CA LEU A 14 -9.31 -8.80 2.32
C LEU A 14 -9.73 -10.16 2.89
N ASP A 15 -9.48 -11.25 2.16
CA ASP A 15 -9.79 -12.60 2.62
C ASP A 15 -8.96 -12.93 3.88
N GLN A 16 -7.68 -12.58 3.91
CA GLN A 16 -6.84 -12.73 5.11
C GLN A 16 -7.31 -11.86 6.29
N ALA A 17 -7.75 -10.64 6.03
CA ALA A 17 -8.26 -9.75 7.08
C ALA A 17 -9.53 -10.33 7.71
N LYS A 18 -10.42 -10.93 6.90
CA LYS A 18 -11.62 -11.63 7.38
C LYS A 18 -11.31 -12.84 8.24
N GLU A 19 -10.33 -13.64 7.83
CA GLU A 19 -9.88 -14.79 8.62
C GLU A 19 -9.32 -14.37 9.99
N LYS A 20 -8.75 -13.17 10.09
CA LYS A 20 -8.12 -12.64 11.30
C LYS A 20 -9.00 -11.69 12.12
N GLY A 21 -10.17 -11.29 11.60
CA GLY A 21 -11.03 -10.29 12.23
C GLY A 21 -10.43 -8.88 12.28
N THR A 22 -9.56 -8.54 11.31
CA THR A 22 -8.83 -7.26 11.26
C THR A 22 -9.29 -6.34 10.12
N GLU A 23 -10.48 -6.58 9.56
CA GLU A 23 -10.99 -5.87 8.37
C GLU A 23 -11.06 -4.36 8.55
N GLU A 24 -11.51 -3.89 9.72
CA GLU A 24 -11.62 -2.45 10.00
C GLU A 24 -10.25 -1.76 10.02
N VAL A 25 -9.25 -2.40 10.64
CA VAL A 25 -7.86 -1.91 10.69
C VAL A 25 -7.27 -1.87 9.28
N VAL A 26 -7.39 -2.97 8.55
CA VAL A 26 -6.91 -3.10 7.16
C VAL A 26 -7.56 -2.04 6.26
N PHE A 27 -8.87 -1.82 6.41
CA PHE A 27 -9.60 -0.81 5.65
C PHE A 27 -9.15 0.62 5.99
N GLY A 28 -8.95 0.92 7.28
CA GLY A 28 -8.43 2.21 7.74
C GLY A 28 -7.04 2.51 7.20
N ASN A 29 -6.13 1.52 7.24
CA ASN A 29 -4.78 1.62 6.69
C ASN A 29 -4.82 1.86 5.17
N MET A 30 -5.64 1.10 4.43
CA MET A 30 -5.76 1.25 2.97
C MET A 30 -6.31 2.62 2.57
N LYS A 31 -7.27 3.18 3.32
CA LYS A 31 -7.72 4.56 3.12
C LYS A 31 -6.61 5.57 3.34
N SER A 32 -5.81 5.37 4.38
CA SER A 32 -4.73 6.28 4.74
C SER A 32 -3.56 6.21 3.73
N ILE A 33 -3.29 5.02 3.16
CA ILE A 33 -2.36 4.85 2.03
C ILE A 33 -2.84 5.65 0.82
N ASP A 34 -4.12 5.51 0.43
CA ASP A 34 -4.68 6.24 -0.71
C ASP A 34 -4.60 7.76 -0.49
N ALA A 35 -5.00 8.24 0.69
CA ALA A 35 -4.91 9.65 1.05
C ALA A 35 -3.47 10.18 0.99
N THR A 36 -2.51 9.42 1.54
CA THR A 36 -1.08 9.79 1.54
C THR A 36 -0.54 9.87 0.11
N LEU A 37 -0.86 8.87 -0.71
CA LEU A 37 -0.45 8.85 -2.11
C LEU A 37 -1.10 9.99 -2.88
N ASN A 38 -2.35 10.37 -2.61
CA ASN A 38 -3.04 11.48 -3.28
C ASN A 38 -2.53 12.86 -2.84
N ALA A 39 -2.18 13.01 -1.57
CA ALA A 39 -1.63 14.25 -1.01
C ALA A 39 -0.21 14.56 -1.52
N SER A 40 0.62 13.54 -1.79
CA SER A 40 2.02 13.74 -2.20
C SER A 40 2.27 13.44 -3.67
N LYS A 41 2.35 14.49 -4.50
CA LYS A 41 2.78 14.37 -5.91
C LYS A 41 4.22 13.83 -6.02
N GLU A 42 5.09 14.26 -5.12
CA GLU A 42 6.50 13.85 -5.09
C GLU A 42 6.64 12.35 -4.83
N LEU A 43 5.93 11.82 -3.83
CA LEU A 43 5.93 10.39 -3.55
C LEU A 43 5.46 9.58 -4.76
N ARG A 44 4.40 10.02 -5.45
CA ARG A 44 3.95 9.36 -6.69
C ARG A 44 5.00 9.41 -7.80
N SER A 45 5.76 10.51 -7.92
CA SER A 45 6.84 10.63 -8.89
C SER A 45 7.99 9.68 -8.57
N VAL A 46 8.39 9.58 -7.30
CA VAL A 46 9.41 8.63 -6.83
C VAL A 46 9.01 7.19 -7.17
N LEU A 47 7.77 6.81 -6.86
CA LEU A 47 7.27 5.46 -7.13
C LEU A 47 7.23 5.12 -8.62
N LYS A 48 6.91 6.10 -9.48
CA LYS A 48 6.86 5.93 -10.94
C LYS A 48 8.23 6.05 -11.63
N SER A 49 9.24 6.60 -10.97
CA SER A 49 10.55 6.85 -11.59
C SER A 49 11.26 5.55 -11.94
N PRO A 50 11.67 5.33 -13.20
CA PRO A 50 12.43 4.13 -13.58
C PRO A 50 13.89 4.18 -13.11
N VAL A 51 14.38 5.34 -12.67
CA VAL A 51 15.78 5.56 -12.27
C VAL A 51 16.02 5.16 -10.81
N ILE A 52 15.01 5.32 -9.96
CA ILE A 52 15.11 4.99 -8.54
C ILE A 52 15.05 3.48 -8.39
N LYS A 53 16.01 2.91 -7.65
CA LYS A 53 16.11 1.48 -7.46
C LYS A 53 14.86 0.92 -6.77
N PRO A 54 14.41 -0.29 -7.14
CA PRO A 54 13.26 -0.91 -6.49
C PRO A 54 13.44 -1.10 -4.97
N GLU A 55 14.67 -1.34 -4.50
CA GLU A 55 14.99 -1.44 -3.07
C GLU A 55 14.69 -0.14 -2.32
N ASP A 56 15.13 1.00 -2.85
CA ASP A 56 14.94 2.32 -2.24
C ASP A 56 13.46 2.72 -2.20
N LYS A 57 12.71 2.38 -3.25
CA LYS A 57 11.25 2.59 -3.26
C LYS A 57 10.56 1.79 -2.16
N ARG A 58 10.93 0.52 -1.98
CA ARG A 58 10.38 -0.35 -0.93
C ARG A 58 10.77 0.15 0.46
N ALA A 59 12.02 0.55 0.65
CA ALA A 59 12.51 1.10 1.91
C ALA A 59 11.75 2.38 2.28
N SER A 60 11.54 3.27 1.30
CA SER A 60 10.77 4.50 1.48
C SER A 60 9.32 4.21 1.88
N LEU A 61 8.65 3.28 1.19
CA LEU A 61 7.28 2.88 1.55
C LEU A 61 7.20 2.28 2.95
N LYS A 62 8.15 1.42 3.32
CA LYS A 62 8.21 0.85 4.67
C LYS A 62 8.42 1.92 5.75
N ALA A 63 9.23 2.94 5.47
CA ALA A 63 9.45 4.03 6.40
C ALA A 63 8.20 4.92 6.54
N VAL A 64 7.50 5.20 5.45
CA VAL A 64 6.29 6.04 5.46
C VAL A 64 5.12 5.34 6.17
N PHE A 65 5.00 4.03 6.04
CA PHE A 65 3.89 3.24 6.61
C PHE A 65 4.36 2.31 7.73
N ALA A 66 5.40 2.69 8.48
CA ALA A 66 6.02 1.84 9.50
C ALA A 66 5.05 1.42 10.62
N ASP A 67 4.06 2.27 10.93
CA ASP A 67 3.09 2.06 12.00
C ASP A 67 1.85 1.28 11.55
N TYR A 68 1.80 0.84 10.28
CA TYR A 68 0.63 0.16 9.73
C TYR A 68 0.70 -1.34 10.04
N ASP A 69 -0.47 -1.98 10.06
CA ASP A 69 -0.52 -3.42 10.32
C ASP A 69 0.27 -4.18 9.23
N PRO A 70 1.17 -5.13 9.59
CA PRO A 70 2.01 -5.84 8.63
C PRO A 70 1.24 -6.65 7.57
N SER A 71 -0.06 -6.87 7.76
CA SER A 71 -0.96 -7.51 6.80
C SER A 71 -1.54 -6.56 5.74
N THR A 72 -1.23 -5.26 5.83
CA THR A 72 -1.56 -4.20 4.86
C THR A 72 -0.32 -3.62 4.20
#